data_AF-A0A8T5SL01-F1
#
_entry.id   AF-A0A8T5SL01-F1
#
_cell.length_a   1.000
_cell.length_b   1.000
_cell.length_c   1.000
_cell.angle_alpha   90.00
_cell.angle_beta   90.00
_cell.angle_gamma   90.00
#
_symmetry.space_group_name_H-M   'P 1'
#
loop_
_entity.id
_entity.type
_entity.pdbx_description
1 polymer ?
#
loop_
_entity_poly.entity_id
_entity_poly.type
_entity_poly.pdbx_seq_one_letter_code
_entity_poly.pdbx_strand_id
1 'polypeptide(L)'
;MNDKPIAIIEQVISAPNFLMIVIGAVIWILASFIPVIGFLFSIVGFGLTTFATVEAAMTKPVTSALPGFLLGGIVRVIGYLVIFIPIVGAYLSPFLSIPGNVLILFFGASLALQRADIPIVKDLEDFIESRKKKVAPTKTEEGEVVEVEEEATEETDSTEQ
;
A
#
# COMPACT_ATOMS: atom_id res chain seq x y z
N MET A 1 -17.68 -5.51 -12.57
CA MET A 1 -16.82 -5.66 -11.39
C MET A 1 -17.71 -5.61 -10.16
N ASN A 2 -17.89 -6.73 -9.46
CA ASN A 2 -18.70 -6.79 -8.23
C ASN A 2 -17.71 -6.79 -7.06
N ASP A 3 -17.09 -5.64 -6.79
CA ASP A 3 -16.21 -5.42 -5.64
C ASP A 3 -17.05 -5.29 -4.37
N LYS A 4 -17.77 -6.37 -4.03
CA LYS A 4 -18.57 -6.41 -2.80
C LYS A 4 -17.63 -6.58 -1.61
N PRO A 5 -17.86 -5.88 -0.49
CA PRO A 5 -17.02 -6.00 0.71
C PRO A 5 -16.92 -7.44 1.25
N ILE A 6 -17.92 -8.28 0.95
CA ILE A 6 -17.92 -9.71 1.29
C ILE A 6 -16.81 -10.47 0.57
N ALA A 7 -16.55 -10.17 -0.70
CA ALA A 7 -15.51 -10.84 -1.49
C ALA A 7 -14.09 -10.56 -0.94
N ILE A 8 -13.88 -9.37 -0.39
CA ILE A 8 -12.62 -8.98 0.27
C ILE A 8 -12.39 -9.86 1.50
N ILE A 9 -13.44 -10.08 2.32
CA ILE A 9 -13.36 -10.91 3.51
C ILE A 9 -13.11 -12.38 3.13
N GLU A 10 -13.81 -12.90 2.13
CA GLU A 10 -13.61 -14.26 1.62
C GLU A 10 -12.18 -14.49 1.12
N GLN A 11 -11.55 -13.49 0.50
CA GLN A 11 -10.16 -13.59 0.05
C GLN A 11 -9.17 -13.75 1.21
N VAL A 12 -9.41 -13.08 2.34
CA VAL A 12 -8.58 -13.21 3.54
C VAL A 12 -8.81 -14.54 4.24
N ILE A 13 -10.07 -14.98 4.39
CA ILE A 13 -10.40 -16.25 5.05
C ILE A 13 -9.88 -17.45 4.24
N SER A 14 -9.93 -17.36 2.91
CA SER A 14 -9.41 -18.38 2.00
C SER A 14 -7.90 -18.29 1.75
N ALA A 15 -7.20 -17.38 2.45
CA ALA A 15 -5.77 -17.23 2.31
C ALA A 15 -5.03 -18.41 2.95
N PRO A 16 -3.94 -18.90 2.32
CA PRO A 16 -3.04 -19.80 3.00
C PRO A 16 -2.48 -19.08 4.24
N ASN A 17 -2.24 -19.83 5.31
CA ASN A 17 -1.79 -19.29 6.60
C ASN A 17 -2.77 -18.32 7.30
N PHE A 18 -4.06 -18.28 6.90
CA PHE A 18 -5.10 -17.50 7.59
C PHE A 18 -5.08 -17.70 9.12
N LEU A 19 -4.91 -18.95 9.58
CA LEU A 19 -4.82 -19.25 11.01
C LEU A 19 -3.63 -18.55 11.68
N MET A 20 -2.46 -18.51 11.04
CA MET A 20 -1.29 -17.78 11.57
C MET A 20 -1.52 -16.26 11.57
N ILE A 21 -2.18 -15.72 10.53
CA ILE A 21 -2.55 -14.30 10.47
C ILE A 21 -3.45 -13.95 11.67
N VAL A 22 -4.46 -14.78 11.96
CA VAL A 22 -5.37 -14.60 13.09
C VAL A 22 -4.63 -14.73 14.42
N ILE A 23 -3.75 -15.73 14.58
CA ILE A 23 -2.94 -15.88 15.80
C ILE A 23 -2.07 -14.65 16.05
N GLY A 24 -1.37 -14.16 15.01
CA GLY A 24 -0.57 -12.93 15.11
C GLY A 24 -1.42 -11.72 15.49
N ALA A 25 -2.61 -11.57 14.89
CA ALA A 25 -3.55 -10.50 15.21
C ALA A 25 -4.04 -10.57 16.67
N VAL A 26 -4.33 -11.76 17.19
CA VAL A 26 -4.73 -11.95 18.58
C VAL A 26 -3.59 -11.60 19.54
N ILE A 27 -2.37 -12.07 19.26
CA ILE A 27 -1.17 -11.72 20.04
C ILE A 27 -0.97 -10.19 20.05
N TRP A 28 -1.18 -9.54 18.91
CA TRP A 28 -1.09 -8.10 18.76
C TRP A 28 -2.20 -7.35 19.54
N ILE A 29 -3.41 -7.90 19.59
CA ILE A 29 -4.49 -7.33 20.42
C ILE A 29 -4.14 -7.46 21.89
N LEU A 30 -3.70 -8.64 22.33
CA LEU A 30 -3.30 -8.90 23.72
C LEU A 30 -2.18 -7.96 24.18
N ALA A 31 -1.25 -7.64 23.28
CA ALA A 31 -0.19 -6.68 23.54
C ALA A 31 -0.70 -5.31 24.04
N SER A 32 -1.88 -4.88 23.57
CA SER A 32 -2.48 -3.60 23.96
C SER A 32 -2.97 -3.56 25.42
N PHE A 33 -3.12 -4.73 26.05
CA PHE A 33 -3.63 -4.87 27.42
C PHE A 33 -2.53 -5.17 28.45
N ILE A 34 -1.29 -5.39 28.01
CA ILE A 34 -0.19 -5.78 28.90
C ILE A 34 0.82 -4.62 29.00
N PRO A 35 0.85 -3.84 30.08
CA PRO A 35 1.64 -2.60 30.14
C PRO A 35 3.17 -2.82 30.17
N VAL A 36 3.66 -3.92 30.72
CA VAL A 36 5.11 -4.14 30.95
C VAL A 36 5.79 -4.83 29.77
N ILE A 37 5.17 -5.87 29.22
CA ILE A 37 5.71 -6.68 28.13
C ILE A 37 4.96 -6.51 26.82
N GLY A 38 3.92 -5.66 26.79
CA GLY A 38 3.06 -5.44 25.62
C GLY A 38 3.85 -5.05 24.38
N PHE A 39 4.90 -4.23 24.51
CA PHE A 39 5.74 -3.87 23.37
C PHE A 39 6.36 -5.10 22.67
N LEU A 40 6.86 -6.08 23.43
CA LEU A 40 7.42 -7.32 22.88
C LEU A 40 6.34 -8.13 22.16
N PHE A 41 5.17 -8.29 22.79
CA PHE A 41 4.03 -8.99 22.18
C PHE A 41 3.52 -8.27 20.93
N SER A 42 3.57 -6.94 20.89
CA SER A 42 3.18 -6.15 19.73
C SER A 42 4.12 -6.40 18.56
N ILE A 43 5.44 -6.45 18.81
CA ILE A 43 6.42 -6.76 17.76
C ILE A 43 6.25 -8.19 17.26
N VAL A 44 6.12 -9.16 18.17
CA VAL A 44 5.95 -10.58 17.80
C VAL A 44 4.65 -10.78 17.03
N GLY A 45 3.54 -10.23 17.52
CA GLY A 45 2.24 -10.31 16.85
C GLY A 45 2.27 -9.65 15.48
N PHE A 46 2.79 -8.42 15.38
CA PHE A 46 2.95 -7.71 14.11
C PHE A 46 3.86 -8.47 13.13
N GLY A 47 5.00 -8.96 13.59
CA GLY A 47 5.96 -9.70 12.77
C GLY A 47 5.37 -11.00 12.23
N LEU A 48 4.68 -11.77 13.08
CA LEU A 48 4.00 -13.01 12.69
C LEU A 48 2.89 -12.74 11.67
N THR A 49 2.04 -11.74 11.93
CA THR A 49 1.00 -11.33 10.98
C THR A 49 1.62 -10.91 9.66
N THR A 50 2.65 -10.07 9.67
CA THR A 50 3.31 -9.58 8.45
C THR A 50 3.88 -10.73 7.64
N PHE A 51 4.68 -11.61 8.27
CA PHE A 51 5.27 -12.76 7.60
C PHE A 51 4.20 -13.66 6.95
N ALA A 52 3.16 -14.03 7.72
CA ALA A 52 2.08 -14.86 7.22
C ALA A 52 1.28 -14.18 6.09
N THR A 53 1.03 -12.88 6.19
CA THR A 53 0.33 -12.12 5.13
C THR A 53 1.14 -12.03 3.84
N VAL A 54 2.46 -11.85 3.93
CA VAL A 54 3.34 -11.79 2.76
C VAL A 54 3.41 -13.14 2.06
N GLU A 55 3.61 -14.22 2.82
CA GLU A 55 3.62 -15.58 2.28
C GLU A 55 2.28 -15.92 1.59
N ALA A 56 1.17 -15.48 2.20
CA ALA A 56 -0.15 -15.64 1.62
C ALA A 56 -0.35 -14.81 0.33
N ALA A 57 0.20 -13.61 0.29
CA ALA A 57 0.14 -12.74 -0.88
C ALA A 57 0.99 -13.27 -2.06
N MET A 58 2.08 -14.00 -1.79
CA MET A 58 2.93 -14.62 -2.82
C MET A 58 2.27 -15.82 -3.50
N THR A 59 1.33 -16.49 -2.82
CA THR A 59 0.75 -17.76 -3.29
C THR A 59 -0.59 -17.58 -4.01
N LYS A 60 -1.27 -16.45 -3.83
CA LYS A 60 -2.58 -16.18 -4.45
C LYS A 60 -2.67 -14.75 -4.99
N PRO A 61 -2.87 -14.55 -6.31
CA PRO A 61 -3.11 -13.23 -6.85
C PRO A 61 -4.45 -12.70 -6.34
N VAL A 62 -4.40 -11.53 -5.72
CA VAL A 62 -5.56 -10.89 -5.12
C VAL A 62 -6.18 -9.91 -6.11
N THR A 63 -7.38 -10.23 -6.61
CA THR A 63 -8.07 -9.46 -7.66
C THR A 63 -8.69 -8.15 -7.15
N SER A 64 -9.00 -8.06 -5.85
CA SER A 64 -9.60 -6.88 -5.23
C SER A 64 -8.64 -6.18 -4.26
N ALA A 65 -7.35 -6.13 -4.61
CA ALA A 65 -6.32 -5.66 -3.68
C ALA A 65 -6.44 -4.18 -3.30
N LEU A 66 -6.75 -3.30 -4.26
CA LEU A 66 -6.97 -1.88 -3.97
C LEU A 66 -8.22 -1.62 -3.11
N PRO A 67 -9.42 -2.17 -3.44
CA PRO A 67 -10.59 -2.10 -2.57
C PRO A 67 -10.33 -2.65 -1.16
N GLY A 68 -9.63 -3.78 -1.03
CA GLY A 68 -9.28 -4.39 0.25
C GLY A 68 -8.36 -3.53 1.10
N PHE A 69 -7.35 -2.91 0.48
CA PHE A 69 -6.46 -1.96 1.13
C PHE A 69 -7.22 -0.72 1.65
N LEU A 70 -8.10 -0.14 0.83
CA LEU A 70 -8.92 1.01 1.22
C LEU A 70 -9.88 0.66 2.36
N LEU A 71 -10.51 -0.52 2.31
CA LEU A 71 -11.38 -1.00 3.38
C LEU A 71 -10.61 -1.14 4.70
N GLY A 72 -9.41 -1.74 4.64
CA GLY A 72 -8.51 -1.83 5.80
C GLY A 72 -8.15 -0.45 6.36
N GLY A 73 -7.85 0.51 5.48
CA GLY A 73 -7.60 1.92 5.82
C GLY A 73 -8.78 2.56 6.57
N ILE A 74 -10.01 2.41 6.05
CA ILE A 74 -11.22 2.94 6.69
C ILE A 74 -11.42 2.32 8.08
N VAL A 75 -11.31 1.00 8.20
CA VAL A 75 -11.43 0.28 9.47
C VAL A 75 -10.38 0.78 10.48
N ARG A 76 -9.14 0.99 10.02
CA ARG A 76 -8.05 1.52 10.87
C ARG A 76 -8.34 2.94 11.35
N VAL A 77 -8.84 3.81 10.48
CA VAL A 77 -9.22 5.20 10.82
C VAL A 77 -10.36 5.19 11.85
N ILE A 78 -11.40 4.37 11.64
CA ILE A 78 -12.50 4.24 12.61
C ILE A 78 -11.97 3.76 13.96
N GLY A 79 -11.12 2.72 13.98
CA GLY A 79 -10.50 2.25 15.23
C GLY A 79 -9.65 3.32 15.92
N TYR A 80 -8.95 4.16 15.15
CA TYR A 80 -8.22 5.29 15.70
C TYR A 80 -9.15 6.35 16.29
N LEU A 81 -10.25 6.70 15.61
CA LEU A 81 -11.21 7.67 16.14
C LEU A 81 -11.89 7.20 17.43
N VAL A 82 -12.11 5.89 17.57
CA VAL A 82 -12.67 5.29 18.79
C VAL A 82 -11.77 5.49 20.01
N ILE A 83 -10.45 5.69 19.83
CA ILE A 83 -9.53 5.92 20.97
C ILE A 83 -9.85 7.19 21.76
N PHE A 84 -10.51 8.18 21.14
CA PHE A 84 -10.86 9.46 21.78
C PHE A 84 -12.02 9.33 22.77
N ILE A 85 -12.73 8.20 22.77
CA ILE A 85 -13.77 7.92 23.75
C ILE A 85 -13.09 7.33 25.00
N PRO A 86 -13.11 8.01 26.16
CA PRO A 86 -12.47 7.51 27.36
C PRO A 86 -13.06 6.15 27.78
N ILE A 87 -12.22 5.27 28.32
CA ILE A 87 -12.54 3.89 28.75
C ILE A 87 -12.94 2.98 27.58
N VAL A 88 -14.03 3.26 26.87
CA VAL A 88 -14.49 2.46 25.72
C VAL A 88 -13.44 2.41 24.63
N GLY A 89 -12.80 3.55 24.34
CA GLY A 89 -11.76 3.65 23.33
C GLY A 89 -10.54 2.81 23.64
N ALA A 90 -10.11 2.77 24.91
CA ALA A 90 -8.95 1.99 25.33
C ALA A 90 -9.14 0.48 25.08
N TYR A 91 -10.36 -0.03 25.29
CA TYR A 91 -10.66 -1.45 25.09
C TYR A 91 -11.09 -1.78 23.66
N LEU A 92 -11.85 -0.92 22.99
CA LEU A 92 -12.44 -1.21 21.68
C LEU A 92 -11.52 -0.85 20.51
N SER A 93 -10.63 0.14 20.69
CA SER A 93 -9.69 0.57 19.64
C SER A 93 -8.81 -0.56 19.11
N PRO A 94 -8.18 -1.43 19.95
CA PRO A 94 -7.38 -2.54 19.45
C PRO A 94 -8.17 -3.52 18.57
N PHE A 95 -9.42 -3.84 18.93
CA PHE A 95 -10.26 -4.77 18.18
C PHE A 95 -10.74 -4.24 16.83
N LEU A 96 -10.71 -2.93 16.61
CA LEU A 96 -11.02 -2.31 15.32
C LEU A 96 -9.75 -2.01 14.52
N SER A 97 -8.74 -1.44 15.17
CA SER A 97 -7.53 -0.98 14.51
C SER A 97 -6.64 -2.10 14.01
N ILE A 98 -6.52 -3.20 14.77
CA ILE A 98 -5.64 -4.32 14.41
C ILE A 98 -6.17 -5.09 13.19
N PRO A 99 -7.47 -5.46 13.11
CA PRO A 99 -8.02 -6.02 11.88
C PRO A 99 -7.86 -5.09 10.68
N GLY A 100 -8.01 -3.77 10.87
CA GLY A 100 -7.71 -2.78 9.83
C GLY A 100 -6.26 -2.86 9.34
N ASN A 101 -5.30 -2.94 10.26
CA ASN A 101 -3.88 -3.12 9.93
C ASN A 101 -3.62 -4.46 9.23
N VAL A 102 -4.27 -5.55 9.66
CA VAL A 102 -4.14 -6.87 9.02
C VAL A 102 -4.60 -6.81 7.56
N LEU A 103 -5.73 -6.16 7.28
CA LEU A 103 -6.22 -5.95 5.91
C LEU A 103 -5.23 -5.10 5.09
N ILE A 104 -4.72 -4.01 5.68
CA ILE A 104 -3.70 -3.17 5.04
C ILE A 104 -2.45 -3.99 4.70
N LEU A 105 -1.96 -4.82 5.61
CA LEU A 105 -0.78 -5.66 5.40
C LEU A 105 -1.03 -6.71 4.32
N PHE A 106 -2.16 -7.43 4.40
CA PHE A 106 -2.51 -8.48 3.44
C PHE A 106 -2.65 -7.93 2.02
N PHE A 107 -3.51 -6.93 1.85
CA PHE A 107 -3.77 -6.36 0.53
C PHE A 107 -2.65 -5.44 0.05
N GLY A 108 -1.96 -4.75 0.96
CA GLY A 108 -0.77 -3.94 0.66
C GLY A 108 0.41 -4.79 0.20
N ALA A 109 0.64 -5.95 0.82
CA ALA A 109 1.64 -6.91 0.36
C ALA A 109 1.30 -7.44 -1.03
N SER A 110 0.04 -7.82 -1.27
CA SER A 110 -0.40 -8.25 -2.61
C SER A 110 -0.26 -7.15 -3.66
N LEU A 111 -0.60 -5.90 -3.33
CA LEU A 111 -0.41 -4.75 -4.23
C LEU A 111 1.07 -4.50 -4.53
N ALA A 112 1.94 -4.58 -3.52
CA ALA A 112 3.37 -4.39 -3.68
C ALA A 112 4.00 -5.46 -4.56
N LEU A 113 3.62 -6.73 -4.34
CA LEU A 113 4.07 -7.87 -5.14
C LEU A 113 3.54 -7.80 -6.58
N GLN A 114 2.28 -7.44 -6.77
CA GLN A 114 1.72 -7.21 -8.10
C GLN A 114 2.46 -6.07 -8.81
N ARG A 115 2.74 -4.95 -8.13
CA ARG A 115 3.48 -3.82 -8.70
C ARG A 115 4.93 -4.14 -9.05
N ALA A 116 5.57 -5.07 -8.37
CA ALA A 116 6.91 -5.53 -8.72
C ALA A 116 6.95 -6.24 -10.10
N ASP A 117 5.80 -6.66 -10.63
CA ASP A 117 5.66 -7.40 -11.90
C ASP A 117 4.80 -6.67 -12.97
N ILE A 118 4.39 -5.40 -12.76
CA ILE A 118 3.47 -4.69 -13.68
C ILE A 118 4.18 -3.54 -14.45
N PRO A 119 4.07 -3.48 -15.81
CA PRO A 119 4.69 -2.45 -16.66
C PRO A 119 4.25 -1.00 -16.36
N ILE A 120 3.06 -0.78 -15.81
CA ILE A 120 2.56 0.56 -15.42
C ILE A 120 3.42 1.20 -14.32
N VAL A 121 4.14 0.40 -13.51
CA VAL A 121 5.05 0.94 -12.49
C VAL A 121 6.33 1.46 -13.13
N LYS A 122 6.81 0.83 -14.21
CA LYS A 122 7.88 1.39 -15.05
C LYS A 122 7.42 2.69 -15.69
N ASP A 123 6.21 2.74 -16.24
CA ASP A 123 5.68 3.97 -16.85
C ASP A 123 5.55 5.11 -15.82
N LEU A 124 5.16 4.80 -14.58
CA LEU A 124 5.13 5.79 -13.49
C LEU A 124 6.52 6.15 -12.96
N GLU A 125 7.46 5.21 -12.87
CA GLU A 125 8.87 5.50 -12.57
C GLU A 125 9.46 6.42 -13.63
N ASP A 126 9.24 6.12 -14.91
CA ASP A 126 9.63 6.95 -16.05
C ASP A 126 8.91 8.31 -16.02
N PHE A 127 7.65 8.36 -15.57
CA PHE A 127 6.91 9.62 -15.39
C PHE A 127 7.45 10.46 -14.21
N ILE A 128 7.84 9.82 -13.12
CA ILE A 128 8.43 10.47 -11.94
C ILE A 128 9.87 10.91 -12.22
N GLU A 129 10.66 10.11 -12.94
CA GLU A 129 12.01 10.46 -13.40
C GLU A 129 11.98 11.59 -14.44
N SER A 130 11.05 11.55 -15.41
CA SER A 130 10.91 12.62 -16.40
C SER A 130 10.45 13.93 -15.76
N ARG A 131 9.66 13.89 -14.67
CA ARG A 131 9.35 15.07 -13.85
C ARG A 131 10.54 15.55 -13.01
N LYS A 132 11.36 14.65 -12.45
CA LYS A 132 12.59 15.04 -11.73
C LYS A 132 13.63 15.67 -12.66
N LYS A 133 13.80 15.16 -13.89
CA LYS A 133 14.69 15.77 -14.90
C LYS A 133 14.18 17.14 -15.39
N LYS A 134 12.87 17.33 -15.51
CA LYS A 134 12.26 18.62 -15.91
C LYS A 134 12.29 19.71 -14.82
N VAL A 135 12.62 19.37 -13.57
CA VAL A 135 12.68 20.30 -12.43
C VAL A 135 14.12 20.51 -11.93
N ALA A 136 15.13 20.00 -12.65
CA ALA A 136 16.50 20.47 -12.43
C ALA A 136 16.58 21.93 -12.92
N PRO A 137 16.83 22.92 -12.04
CA PRO A 137 17.05 24.28 -12.50
C PRO A 137 18.36 24.29 -13.27
N THR A 138 18.28 24.79 -14.50
CA THR A 138 19.42 25.37 -15.21
C THR A 138 20.17 26.26 -14.23
N LYS A 139 21.34 25.80 -13.77
CA LYS A 139 22.37 26.65 -13.22
C LYS A 139 23.42 26.82 -14.32
N THR A 140 23.53 28.07 -14.72
CA THR A 140 24.34 28.65 -15.78
C THR A 140 25.83 28.65 -15.44
N GLU A 141 26.65 28.64 -16.52
CA GLU A 141 28.07 29.08 -16.67
C GLU A 141 29.14 28.24 -15.96
N GLU A 142 30.22 27.75 -16.58
CA GLU A 142 31.06 28.18 -17.71
C GLU A 142 31.52 26.91 -18.50
N GLY A 143 31.74 26.84 -19.80
CA GLY A 143 31.60 27.75 -20.94
C GLY A 143 32.09 27.00 -22.18
N GLU A 144 31.31 26.95 -23.25
CA GLU A 144 31.80 27.00 -24.63
C GLU A 144 30.60 27.33 -25.52
N VAL A 145 30.73 28.47 -26.21
CA VAL A 145 29.74 29.01 -27.15
C VAL A 145 29.85 28.21 -28.44
N VAL A 146 28.75 27.59 -28.88
CA VAL A 146 28.45 27.51 -30.31
C VAL A 146 26.96 27.78 -30.49
N GLU A 147 26.70 28.58 -31.52
CA GLU A 147 25.53 29.39 -31.81
C GLU A 147 24.19 28.65 -31.82
N VAL A 148 23.20 29.43 -31.40
CA VAL A 148 21.78 29.35 -31.72
C VAL A 148 21.61 29.32 -33.24
N GLU A 149 20.80 28.39 -33.75
CA GLU A 149 19.89 28.73 -34.85
C GLU A 149 18.45 28.34 -34.43
N GLU A 150 17.69 29.40 -34.18
CA GLU A 150 16.26 29.53 -33.95
C GLU A 150 15.50 29.01 -35.18
N GLU A 151 14.54 28.10 -35.00
CA GLU A 151 13.10 28.37 -35.08
C GLU A 151 12.46 28.06 -36.44
N ALA A 152 11.15 27.80 -36.34
CA ALA A 152 10.12 27.90 -37.37
C ALA A 152 9.83 26.64 -38.23
N THR A 153 8.74 25.95 -37.84
CA THR A 153 7.53 25.61 -38.63
C THR A 153 7.72 24.92 -39.99
N GLU A 154 6.97 23.88 -40.36
CA GLU A 154 5.51 23.85 -40.47
C GLU A 154 5.06 22.42 -40.82
N GLU A 155 3.89 22.00 -40.31
CA GLU A 155 3.11 20.87 -40.83
C GLU A 155 2.77 21.10 -42.31
N THR A 156 2.83 20.09 -43.19
CA THR A 156 1.70 19.82 -44.11
C THR A 156 1.72 18.38 -44.64
N ASP A 157 0.55 17.76 -44.50
CA ASP A 157 0.02 16.59 -45.18
C ASP A 157 -0.22 16.86 -46.68
N SER A 158 0.19 15.96 -47.59
CA SER A 158 -0.50 15.74 -48.88
C SER A 158 0.00 14.49 -49.63
N THR A 159 -0.78 13.43 -49.53
CA THR A 159 -1.39 12.66 -50.64
C THR A 159 -0.61 12.35 -51.94
N GLU A 160 -0.70 11.05 -52.30
CA GLU A 160 -1.01 10.49 -53.64
C GLU A 160 0.09 10.23 -54.70
N GLN A 161 0.08 8.93 -55.08
CA GLN A 161 0.50 8.27 -56.34
C GLN A 161 1.94 7.77 -56.49
#